data_AF-A0AAD1ISM3-F1
#
_entry.id   AF-A0AAD1ISM3-F1
#
_cell.length_a   1.000
_cell.length_b   1.000
_cell.length_c   1.000
_cell.angle_alpha   90.00
_cell.angle_beta   90.00
_cell.angle_gamma   90.00
#
_symmetry.space_group_name_H-M   'P 1'
#
loop_
_entity.id
_entity.type
_entity.pdbx_description
1 polymer ?
#
loop_
_entity_poly.entity_id
_entity_poly.type
_entity_poly.pdbx_seq_one_letter_code
_entity_poly.pdbx_strand_id
1 'polypeptide(L)'
;MSTLTVTLTDVDGEPMLDSEAMALLFGVRTEDVRALPTVNGVSTIPREWVKRGRQRTREAMAHTGSDFIIDGLRYWARRDHNAELEVIYR
;
A
#
# COMPACT_ATOMS: atom_id res chain seq x y z
N MET A 1 2.27 -2.44 -20.80
CA MET A 1 1.65 -2.45 -19.46
C MET A 1 2.74 -2.78 -18.48
N SER A 2 2.96 -1.94 -17.47
CA SER A 2 3.99 -2.15 -16.44
C SER A 2 3.48 -3.06 -15.33
N THR A 3 4.39 -3.62 -14.54
CA THR A 3 4.08 -4.39 -13.33
C THR A 3 4.63 -3.66 -12.12
N LEU A 4 3.83 -3.53 -11.08
CA LEU A 4 4.27 -3.13 -9.74
C LEU A 4 4.25 -4.36 -8.85
N THR A 5 5.40 -4.68 -8.28
CA THR A 5 5.55 -5.80 -7.36
C THR A 5 5.47 -5.28 -5.93
N VAL A 6 4.61 -5.90 -5.13
CA VAL A 6 4.53 -5.67 -3.68
C VAL A 6 4.74 -6.97 -2.94
N THR A 7 5.33 -6.87 -1.77
CA THR A 7 5.57 -7.98 -0.85
C THR A 7 4.68 -7.83 0.38
N LEU A 8 3.95 -8.88 0.70
CA LEU A 8 3.29 -9.04 1.99
C LEU A 8 4.01 -10.13 2.78
N THR A 9 4.56 -9.74 3.92
CA THR A 9 5.22 -10.66 4.84
C THR A 9 4.28 -10.97 6.00
N ASP A 10 4.08 -12.24 6.31
CA ASP A 10 3.37 -12.61 7.54
C ASP A 10 4.30 -12.46 8.76
N VAL A 11 3.90 -11.63 9.72
CA VAL A 11 4.61 -11.47 10.99
C VAL A 11 3.62 -11.76 12.11
N ASP A 12 3.78 -12.92 12.76
CA ASP A 12 2.91 -13.38 13.85
C ASP A 12 1.40 -13.40 13.48
N GLY A 13 1.07 -13.70 12.21
CA GLY A 13 -0.30 -13.70 11.70
C GLY A 13 -0.82 -12.34 11.25
N GLU A 14 0.00 -11.29 11.32
CA GLU A 14 -0.32 -9.96 10.80
C GLU A 14 0.39 -9.71 9.45
N PRO A 15 -0.34 -9.33 8.39
CA PRO A 15 0.26 -9.02 7.10
C PRO A 15 0.99 -7.67 7.17
N MET A 16 2.30 -7.70 7.03
CA MET A 16 3.15 -6.52 6.95
C MET A 16 3.40 -6.12 5.50
N LEU A 17 3.15 -4.85 5.19
CA LEU A 17 3.32 -4.27 3.86
C LEU A 17 4.75 -3.78 3.66
N ASP A 18 5.31 -4.05 2.48
CA ASP A 18 6.55 -3.39 2.06
C ASP A 18 6.35 -1.92 1.67
N SER A 19 7.45 -1.24 1.35
CA SER A 19 7.43 0.19 1.02
C SER A 19 6.58 0.51 -0.21
N GLU A 20 6.57 -0.38 -1.20
CA GLU A 20 5.80 -0.24 -2.43
C GLU A 20 4.29 -0.37 -2.18
N ALA A 21 3.87 -1.34 -1.37
CA ALA A 21 2.48 -1.46 -0.94
C ALA A 21 2.02 -0.25 -0.11
N MET A 22 2.87 0.23 0.79
CA MET A 22 2.58 1.43 1.58
C MET A 22 2.46 2.69 0.70
N ALA A 23 3.32 2.83 -0.30
CA ALA A 23 3.29 3.95 -1.25
C ALA A 23 1.95 4.00 -1.99
N LEU A 24 1.49 2.85 -2.51
CA LEU A 24 0.19 2.72 -3.18
C LEU A 24 -0.98 3.01 -2.23
N LEU A 25 -0.94 2.48 -1.01
CA LEU A 25 -1.98 2.68 0.01
C LEU A 25 -2.15 4.16 0.35
N PHE A 26 -1.05 4.88 0.58
CA PHE A 26 -1.08 6.28 0.98
C PHE A 26 -1.15 7.27 -0.20
N GLY A 27 -0.90 6.81 -1.43
CA GLY A 27 -0.82 7.67 -2.61
C GLY A 27 0.37 8.61 -2.53
N VAL A 28 1.53 8.06 -2.18
CA VAL A 28 2.81 8.78 -2.03
C VAL A 28 3.89 8.08 -2.82
N ARG A 29 5.07 8.69 -2.94
CA ARG A 29 6.20 8.04 -3.63
C ARG A 29 6.88 7.06 -2.68
N THR A 30 7.41 5.98 -3.23
CA THR A 30 8.12 4.96 -2.44
C THR A 30 9.32 5.55 -1.70
N GLU A 31 10.04 6.51 -2.30
CA GLU A 31 11.19 7.14 -1.66
C GLU A 31 10.79 7.87 -0.37
N ASP A 32 9.59 8.43 -0.34
CA ASP A 32 9.07 9.11 0.85
C ASP A 32 8.79 8.09 1.97
N VAL A 33 8.33 6.88 1.62
CA VAL A 33 8.09 5.78 2.59
C VAL A 33 9.42 5.28 3.15
N ARG A 34 10.42 5.08 2.29
CA ARG A 34 11.76 4.63 2.68
C ARG A 34 12.50 5.65 3.53
N ALA A 35 12.16 6.93 3.39
CA ALA A 35 12.72 8.01 4.19
C ALA A 35 12.05 8.20 5.56
N LEU A 36 11.02 7.41 5.89
CA LEU A 36 10.35 7.52 7.18
C LEU A 36 11.32 7.21 8.33
N PRO A 37 11.26 7.97 9.44
CA PRO A 37 12.04 7.67 10.61
C PRO A 37 11.56 6.37 11.24
N THR A 38 12.48 5.42 11.35
CA THR A 38 12.25 4.12 12.00
C THR A 38 12.92 4.13 13.37
N VAL A 39 12.14 3.91 14.42
CA VAL A 39 12.64 3.76 15.79
C VAL A 39 12.26 2.37 16.28
N ASN A 40 13.25 1.57 16.68
CA ASN A 40 13.06 0.18 17.13
C ASN A 40 12.29 -0.69 16.11
N GLY A 41 12.56 -0.51 14.82
CA GLY A 41 11.89 -1.26 13.75
C GLY A 41 10.49 -0.74 13.40
N VAL A 42 9.98 0.30 14.08
CA VAL A 42 8.66 0.88 13.82
C VAL A 42 8.81 2.23 13.12
N SER A 43 8.25 2.32 11.90
CA SER A 43 8.18 3.57 11.16
C SER A 43 7.00 4.42 11.63
N THR A 44 7.26 5.70 11.97
CA THR A 44 6.16 6.62 12.33
C THR A 44 5.50 7.15 11.06
N ILE A 45 4.27 6.71 10.81
CA ILE A 45 3.49 7.17 9.65
C ILE A 45 2.91 8.56 9.93
N PRO A 46 3.14 9.56 9.05
CA PRO A 46 2.53 10.88 9.21
C PRO A 46 1.01 10.83 9.25
N ARG A 47 0.39 11.63 10.12
CA ARG A 47 -1.07 11.66 10.28
C ARG A 47 -1.83 11.93 8.97
N GLU A 48 -1.27 12.79 8.12
CA GLU A 48 -1.87 13.09 6.81
C GLU A 48 -1.87 11.88 5.87
N TRP A 49 -0.86 11.02 5.95
CA TRP A 49 -0.82 9.79 5.17
C TRP A 49 -1.87 8.81 5.66
N VAL A 50 -2.03 8.65 6.97
CA VAL A 50 -3.11 7.83 7.55
C VAL A 50 -4.49 8.33 7.07
N LYS A 51 -4.70 9.65 7.03
CA LYS A 51 -5.95 10.24 6.55
C LYS A 51 -6.18 9.96 5.07
N ARG A 52 -5.15 10.12 4.22
CA ARG A 52 -5.19 9.77 2.80
C ARG A 52 -5.43 8.29 2.57
N GLY A 53 -4.74 7.42 3.31
CA GLY A 53 -4.93 5.97 3.24
C GLY A 53 -6.38 5.59 3.52
N ARG A 54 -6.98 6.11 4.59
CA ARG A 54 -8.41 5.89 4.89
C ARG A 54 -9.34 6.36 3.78
N GLN A 55 -9.06 7.51 3.17
CA GLN A 55 -9.84 8.01 2.04
C GLN A 55 -9.70 7.08 0.83
N ARG A 56 -8.48 6.69 0.50
CA ARG A 56 -8.15 5.83 -0.65
C ARG A 56 -8.70 4.42 -0.49
N THR A 57 -8.72 3.87 0.73
CA THR A 57 -9.38 2.60 1.02
C THR A 57 -10.87 2.68 0.72
N ARG A 58 -11.57 3.72 1.21
CA ARG A 58 -13.01 3.90 0.94
C ARG A 58 -13.32 4.08 -0.54
N GLU A 59 -12.50 4.85 -1.25
CA GLU A 59 -12.67 5.04 -2.69
C GLU A 59 -12.46 3.73 -3.45
N ALA A 60 -11.39 2.99 -3.15
CA ALA A 60 -11.15 1.70 -3.76
C ALA A 60 -12.31 0.73 -3.48
N MET A 61 -12.76 0.61 -2.23
CA MET A 61 -13.91 -0.22 -1.85
C MET A 61 -15.17 0.14 -2.64
N ALA A 62 -15.44 1.43 -2.86
CA ALA A 62 -16.60 1.86 -3.64
C ALA A 62 -16.51 1.46 -5.12
N HIS A 63 -15.30 1.33 -5.67
CA HIS A 63 -15.07 0.93 -7.05
C HIS A 63 -14.93 -0.58 -7.25
N THR A 64 -14.35 -1.30 -6.28
CA THR A 64 -14.09 -2.74 -6.38
C THR A 64 -15.20 -3.58 -5.75
N GLY A 65 -15.98 -3.02 -4.83
CA GLY A 65 -16.91 -3.77 -3.98
C GLY A 65 -16.23 -4.69 -2.96
N SER A 66 -14.91 -4.58 -2.80
CA SER A 66 -14.08 -5.43 -1.94
C SER A 66 -13.39 -4.60 -0.85
N ASP A 67 -13.39 -5.10 0.38
CA ASP A 67 -12.64 -4.55 1.52
C ASP A 67 -11.26 -5.19 1.71
N PHE A 68 -10.90 -6.16 0.86
CA PHE A 68 -9.58 -6.78 0.88
C PHE A 68 -8.51 -5.79 0.40
N ILE A 69 -7.46 -5.60 1.20
CA ILE A 69 -6.40 -4.63 0.93
C ILE A 69 -5.74 -4.85 -0.43
N ILE A 70 -5.57 -6.11 -0.86
CA ILE A 70 -4.97 -6.45 -2.16
C ILE A 70 -5.80 -5.93 -3.32
N ASP A 71 -7.12 -5.96 -3.23
CA ASP A 71 -7.99 -5.44 -4.30
C ASP A 71 -7.92 -3.92 -4.35
N GLY A 72 -7.76 -3.27 -3.19
CA GLY A 72 -7.45 -1.85 -3.11
C GLY A 72 -6.10 -1.49 -3.76
N LEU A 73 -5.04 -2.23 -3.47
CA LEU A 73 -3.72 -2.03 -4.07
C LEU A 73 -3.74 -2.26 -5.59
N ARG A 74 -4.45 -3.29 -6.06
CA ARG A 74 -4.64 -3.56 -7.49
C ARG A 74 -5.35 -2.41 -8.20
N TYR A 75 -6.41 -1.90 -7.58
CA TYR A 75 -7.13 -0.75 -8.11
C TYR A 75 -6.22 0.47 -8.26
N TRP A 76 -5.43 0.80 -7.23
CA TRP A 76 -4.53 1.94 -7.27
C TRP A 76 -3.33 1.76 -8.20
N ALA A 77 -2.77 0.55 -8.31
CA ALA A 77 -1.72 0.26 -9.29
C ALA A 77 -2.19 0.53 -10.73
N ARG A 78 -3.42 0.10 -11.06
CA ARG A 78 -4.02 0.37 -12.37
C ARG A 78 -4.32 1.86 -12.56
N ARG A 79 -4.94 2.50 -11.56
CA ARG A 79 -5.42 3.88 -11.67
C ARG A 79 -4.30 4.92 -11.68
N ASP A 80 -3.29 4.77 -10.84
CA ASP A 80 -2.25 5.80 -10.66
C ASP A 80 -1.03 5.53 -11.54
N HIS A 81 -0.77 4.26 -11.91
CA HIS A 81 0.47 3.86 -12.59
C HIS A 81 0.26 3.12 -13.91
N ASN A 82 -1.00 2.86 -14.32
CA ASN A 82 -1.33 2.03 -15.49
C ASN A 82 -0.60 0.67 -15.46
N ALA A 83 -0.51 0.10 -14.25
CA ALA A 83 0.26 -1.10 -13.96
C ALA A 83 -0.62 -2.22 -13.39
N GLU A 84 -0.25 -3.47 -13.67
CA GLU A 84 -0.77 -4.61 -12.93
C GLU A 84 -0.01 -4.79 -11.61
N LEU A 85 -0.70 -5.31 -10.60
CA LEU A 85 -0.09 -5.61 -9.30
C LEU A 85 0.31 -7.08 -9.25
N GLU A 86 1.61 -7.33 -9.09
CA GLU A 86 2.15 -8.62 -8.68
C GLU A 86 2.30 -8.64 -7.16
N VAL A 87 1.83 -9.71 -6.53
CA VAL A 87 1.88 -9.85 -5.07
C VAL A 87 2.75 -11.05 -4.72
N ILE A 88 3.82 -10.80 -3.98
CA ILE A 88 4.70 -11.83 -3.43
C ILE A 88 4.33 -12.00 -1.95
N TYR A 89 4.04 -13.23 -1.56
CA TYR A 89 3.82 -13.59 -0.15
C TYR A 89 5.11 -14.16 0.43
N ARG A 90 5.53 -13.68 1.60
CA ARG A 90 6.77 -14.08 2.25
C ARG A 90 6.58 -14.49 3.70
#